data_AF-A0A7Z9W1U1-F1
#
_entry.id   AF-A0A7Z9W1U1-F1
#
_cell.length_a   1.000
_cell.length_b   1.000
_cell.length_c   1.000
_cell.angle_alpha   90.00
_cell.angle_beta   90.00
_cell.angle_gamma   90.00
#
_symmetry.space_group_name_H-M   'P 1'
#
loop_
_entity.id
_entity.type
_entity.pdbx_description
1 polymer ?
#
loop_
_entity_poly.entity_id
_entity_poly.type
_entity_poly.pdbx_seq_one_letter_code
_entity_poly.pdbx_strand_id
1 'polypeptide(L)'
;MLVGTRSVLAKTWSTVVVSAAAVNQSERDRLANLLIESRDQVVASSEQLSVAQWTFRERKDSWSIGDNVEHLGLVEPILFGQVTSALGADANPNWEEETAGKESLLKEKVLDRSTKRDAPNAVLPAGGIDQTRALRVFREHRENSLRFALDTVKPLKAHTADHRRPVYGTLNAYQWLLFIAYHTLRHVEQIADAKRAPGFPEA
;
A
#
# COMPACT_ATOMS: atom_id res chain seq x y z
N MET A 1 -14.27 -44.00 32.50
CA MET A 1 -14.70 -42.70 31.93
C MET A 1 -14.33 -41.61 32.93
N LEU A 2 -13.27 -40.84 32.67
CA LEU A 2 -13.02 -39.56 33.36
C LEU A 2 -12.93 -38.50 32.28
N VAL A 3 -13.94 -37.64 32.22
CA VAL A 3 -13.97 -36.49 31.32
C VAL A 3 -13.26 -35.34 32.03
N GLY A 4 -12.03 -35.04 31.60
CA GLY A 4 -11.30 -33.86 32.04
C GLY A 4 -11.81 -32.62 31.33
N THR A 5 -12.43 -31.71 32.08
CA THR A 5 -12.82 -30.38 31.61
C THR A 5 -11.57 -29.53 31.40
N ARG A 6 -11.23 -29.25 30.14
CA ARG A 6 -10.25 -28.21 29.80
C ARG A 6 -10.89 -26.85 30.02
N SER A 7 -10.41 -26.12 31.02
CA SER A 7 -10.71 -24.69 31.18
C SER A 7 -10.05 -23.92 30.05
N VAL A 8 -10.84 -23.35 29.15
CA VAL A 8 -10.39 -22.36 28.18
C VAL A 8 -10.54 -21.00 28.84
N LEU A 9 -9.43 -20.44 29.31
CA LEU A 9 -9.38 -19.04 29.75
C LEU A 9 -9.61 -18.16 28.52
N ALA A 10 -10.83 -17.64 28.37
CA ALA A 10 -11.11 -16.56 27.43
C ALA A 10 -10.35 -15.31 27.92
N LYS A 11 -9.33 -14.88 27.18
CA LYS A 11 -8.65 -13.61 27.41
C LYS A 11 -9.67 -12.50 27.14
N THR A 12 -10.25 -11.93 28.19
CA THR A 12 -11.18 -10.80 28.07
C THR A 12 -10.37 -9.53 27.80
N TRP A 13 -10.57 -8.95 26.62
CA TRP A 13 -10.01 -7.66 26.28
C TRP A 13 -10.88 -6.58 26.93
N SER A 14 -10.28 -5.67 27.70
CA SER A 14 -11.00 -4.51 28.25
C SER A 14 -11.50 -3.63 27.10
N THR A 15 -12.73 -3.12 27.20
CA THR A 15 -13.39 -2.24 26.21
C THR A 15 -12.54 -1.01 25.87
N VAL A 16 -11.71 -0.55 26.81
CA VAL A 16 -10.78 0.58 26.62
C VAL A 16 -9.67 0.24 25.61
N VAL A 17 -9.12 -0.99 25.65
CA VAL A 17 -8.05 -1.43 24.74
C VAL A 17 -8.59 -1.61 23.31
N VAL A 18 -9.84 -2.08 23.16
CA VAL A 18 -10.51 -2.19 21.87
C VAL A 18 -10.76 -0.80 21.25
N SER A 19 -11.07 0.20 22.07
CA SER A 19 -11.31 1.58 21.62
C SER A 19 -10.01 2.28 21.15
N ALA A 20 -8.88 2.10 21.83
CA ALA A 20 -7.60 2.70 21.44
C ALA A 20 -7.02 2.10 20.15
N ALA A 21 -7.28 0.81 19.91
CA ALA A 21 -6.82 0.09 18.73
C ALA A 21 -7.68 0.34 17.47
N ALA A 22 -8.86 0.94 17.62
CA ALA A 22 -9.69 1.35 16.50
C ALA A 22 -9.14 2.60 15.81
N VAL A 23 -9.33 2.67 14.49
CA VAL A 23 -9.02 3.88 13.71
C VAL A 23 -10.10 4.91 13.97
N ASN A 24 -9.73 6.05 14.54
CA ASN A 24 -10.65 7.15 14.79
C ASN A 24 -10.99 7.90 13.48
N GLN A 25 -11.99 8.79 13.52
CA GLN A 25 -12.46 9.46 12.31
C GLN A 25 -11.37 10.29 11.63
N SER A 26 -10.53 11.01 12.38
CA SER A 26 -9.45 11.82 11.80
C SER A 26 -8.37 10.95 11.13
N GLU A 27 -8.00 9.84 11.76
CA GLU A 27 -7.06 8.86 11.18
C GLU A 27 -7.64 8.23 9.90
N ARG A 28 -8.96 7.96 9.88
CA ARG A 28 -9.70 7.41 8.74
C ARG A 28 -9.76 8.40 7.59
N ASP A 29 -10.15 9.64 7.84
CA ASP A 29 -10.24 10.69 6.82
C ASP A 29 -8.86 10.94 6.21
N ARG A 30 -7.81 10.98 7.02
CA ARG A 30 -6.43 11.12 6.55
C ARG A 30 -6.03 9.96 5.63
N LEU A 31 -6.30 8.72 6.03
CA LEU A 31 -5.97 7.55 5.23
C LEU A 31 -6.76 7.52 3.91
N ALA A 32 -8.07 7.78 3.97
CA ALA A 32 -8.93 7.83 2.79
C ALA A 32 -8.47 8.91 1.81
N ASN A 33 -8.18 10.11 2.31
CA ASN A 33 -7.66 11.21 1.49
C ASN A 33 -6.33 10.84 0.83
N LEU A 34 -5.41 10.20 1.55
CA LEU A 34 -4.12 9.79 0.99
C LEU A 34 -4.28 8.71 -0.11
N LEU A 35 -5.21 7.77 0.07
CA LEU A 35 -5.55 6.75 -0.94
C LEU A 35 -6.21 7.36 -2.18
N ILE A 36 -7.11 8.34 -1.99
CA ILE A 36 -7.77 9.08 -3.08
C ILE A 36 -6.76 9.93 -3.84
N GLU A 37 -5.99 10.76 -3.14
CA GLU A 37 -5.02 11.68 -3.73
C GLU A 37 -3.97 10.92 -4.55
N SER A 38 -3.39 9.86 -3.99
CA SER A 38 -2.39 9.08 -4.70
C SER A 38 -2.95 8.34 -5.93
N ARG A 39 -4.24 7.93 -5.90
CA ARG A 39 -4.92 7.38 -7.08
C ARG A 39 -5.07 8.44 -8.16
N ASP A 40 -5.59 9.60 -7.78
CA ASP A 40 -5.94 10.67 -8.71
C ASP A 40 -4.68 11.22 -9.38
N GLN A 41 -3.56 11.30 -8.65
CA GLN A 41 -2.26 11.67 -9.24
C GLN A 41 -1.77 10.64 -10.28
N VAL A 42 -1.94 9.33 -10.05
CA VAL A 42 -1.60 8.30 -11.05
C VAL A 42 -2.48 8.44 -12.29
N VAL A 43 -3.79 8.58 -12.11
CA VAL A 43 -4.74 8.72 -13.22
C VAL A 43 -4.45 9.98 -14.03
N ALA A 44 -4.36 11.14 -13.38
CA ALA A 44 -4.08 12.41 -14.06
C ALA A 44 -2.73 12.41 -14.79
N SER A 45 -1.72 11.73 -14.24
CA SER A 45 -0.42 11.61 -14.88
C SER A 45 -0.35 10.58 -16.02
N SER A 46 -1.38 9.75 -16.21
CA SER A 46 -1.26 8.57 -17.08
C SER A 46 -2.40 8.35 -18.08
N GLU A 47 -3.55 9.00 -17.90
CA GLU A 47 -4.78 8.69 -18.67
C GLU A 47 -4.81 9.28 -20.08
N GLN A 48 -4.11 10.38 -20.34
CA GLN A 48 -4.08 11.08 -21.62
C GLN A 48 -2.69 11.04 -22.25
N LEU A 49 -2.13 9.83 -22.38
CA LEU A 49 -0.83 9.61 -23.01
C LEU A 49 -0.99 8.96 -24.38
N SER A 50 -0.19 9.39 -25.35
CA SER A 50 -0.05 8.67 -26.62
C SER A 50 0.63 7.31 -26.38
N VAL A 51 0.52 6.38 -27.34
CA VAL A 51 1.21 5.08 -27.27
C VAL A 51 2.73 5.26 -27.13
N ALA A 52 3.29 6.26 -27.81
CA ALA A 52 4.72 6.57 -27.72
C ALA A 52 5.10 7.03 -26.29
N GLN A 53 4.31 7.90 -25.67
CA GLN A 53 4.53 8.35 -24.29
C GLN A 53 4.33 7.23 -23.26
N TRP A 54 3.31 6.40 -23.44
CA TRP A 54 2.99 5.27 -22.56
C TRP A 54 4.12 4.24 -22.51
N THR A 55 4.74 3.98 -23.66
CA THR A 55 5.79 2.97 -23.84
C THR A 55 7.21 3.51 -23.80
N PHE A 56 7.38 4.84 -23.71
CA PHE A 56 8.69 5.48 -23.65
C PHE A 56 9.53 4.98 -22.48
N ARG A 57 10.81 4.75 -22.74
CA ARG A 57 11.83 4.41 -21.74
C ARG A 57 13.05 5.30 -21.97
N GLU A 58 13.46 6.03 -20.94
CA GLU A 58 14.67 6.86 -21.00
C GLU A 58 15.92 5.99 -21.25
N ARG A 59 15.97 4.82 -20.62
CA ARG A 59 17.02 3.81 -20.78
C ARG A 59 16.42 2.42 -20.96
N LYS A 60 17.19 1.51 -21.57
CA LYS A 60 16.77 0.12 -21.80
C LYS A 60 16.30 -0.59 -20.52
N ASP A 61 16.87 -0.26 -19.37
CA ASP A 61 16.56 -0.85 -18.06
C ASP A 61 15.57 -0.02 -17.21
N SER A 62 15.13 1.13 -17.72
CA SER A 62 14.15 1.98 -17.03
C SER A 62 12.72 1.50 -17.31
N TRP A 63 11.84 1.63 -16.31
CA TRP A 63 10.42 1.40 -16.49
C TRP A 63 9.78 2.51 -17.31
N SER A 64 8.87 2.14 -18.21
CA SER A 64 7.99 3.11 -18.87
C SER A 64 6.91 3.62 -17.91
N ILE A 65 6.11 4.60 -18.34
CA ILE A 65 4.92 5.00 -17.57
C ILE A 65 3.95 3.81 -17.47
N GLY A 66 3.77 3.05 -18.55
CA GLY A 66 2.92 1.86 -18.52
C GLY A 66 3.38 0.79 -17.55
N ASP A 67 4.69 0.53 -17.48
CA ASP A 67 5.27 -0.40 -16.50
C ASP A 67 5.02 0.04 -15.06
N ASN A 68 5.09 1.34 -14.77
CA ASN A 68 4.81 1.86 -13.43
C ASN A 68 3.35 1.62 -13.04
N VAL A 69 2.40 1.89 -13.94
CA VAL A 69 0.97 1.64 -13.67
C VAL A 69 0.67 0.15 -13.56
N GLU A 70 1.27 -0.68 -14.41
CA GLU A 70 1.18 -2.15 -14.32
C GLU A 70 1.66 -2.64 -12.95
N HIS A 71 2.84 -2.19 -12.53
CA HIS A 71 3.42 -2.54 -11.23
C HIS A 71 2.49 -2.15 -10.08
N LEU A 72 1.88 -0.96 -10.12
CA LEU A 72 0.92 -0.52 -9.11
C LEU A 72 -0.31 -1.43 -9.06
N GLY A 73 -0.82 -1.88 -10.21
CA GLY A 73 -1.88 -2.87 -10.28
C GLY A 73 -1.48 -4.22 -9.67
N LEU A 74 -0.25 -4.67 -9.89
CA LEU A 74 0.25 -5.95 -9.35
C LEU A 74 0.51 -5.90 -7.83
N VAL A 75 1.03 -4.77 -7.33
CA VAL A 75 1.52 -4.68 -5.95
C VAL A 75 0.42 -4.42 -4.94
N GLU A 76 -0.63 -3.67 -5.30
CA GLU A 76 -1.66 -3.26 -4.36
C GLU A 76 -2.43 -4.44 -3.73
N PRO A 77 -2.85 -5.48 -4.48
CA PRO A 77 -3.46 -6.68 -3.89
C PRO A 77 -2.54 -7.42 -2.90
N ILE A 78 -1.23 -7.44 -3.15
CA ILE A 78 -0.26 -8.10 -2.27
C ILE A 78 -0.10 -7.33 -0.96
N LEU A 79 -0.01 -6.00 -1.04
CA LEU A 79 0.08 -5.14 0.14
C LEU A 79 -1.24 -5.16 0.93
N PHE A 80 -2.38 -5.14 0.24
CA PHE A 80 -3.69 -5.31 0.89
C PHE A 80 -3.83 -6.71 1.51
N GLY A 81 -3.21 -7.73 0.93
CA GLY A 81 -3.06 -9.05 1.54
C GLY A 81 -2.33 -9.04 2.88
N GLN A 82 -1.40 -8.10 3.12
CA GLN A 82 -0.75 -7.93 4.43
C GLN A 82 -1.73 -7.35 5.47
N VAL A 83 -2.61 -6.44 5.05
CA VAL A 83 -3.70 -5.90 5.90
C VAL A 83 -4.63 -7.03 6.33
N THR A 84 -5.07 -7.87 5.39
CA THR A 84 -5.98 -8.99 5.70
C THR A 84 -5.28 -10.08 6.51
N SER A 85 -4.00 -10.37 6.24
CA SER A 85 -3.19 -11.31 7.02
C SER A 85 -3.02 -10.86 8.47
N ALA A 86 -2.71 -9.57 8.70
CA ALA A 86 -2.59 -9.01 10.04
C ALA A 86 -3.91 -9.19 10.83
N LEU A 87 -5.04 -8.91 10.18
CA LEU A 87 -6.38 -9.04 10.78
C LEU A 87 -6.84 -10.48 10.99
N GLY A 88 -6.22 -11.44 10.30
CA GLY A 88 -6.44 -12.87 10.50
C GLY A 88 -5.61 -13.45 11.64
N ALA A 89 -4.57 -12.75 12.09
CA ALA A 89 -3.76 -13.14 13.24
C ALA A 89 -4.36 -12.66 14.56
N ASP A 90 -3.92 -13.26 15.66
CA ASP A 90 -4.25 -12.79 17.00
C ASP A 90 -3.81 -11.33 17.19
N ALA A 91 -4.60 -10.57 17.95
CA ALA A 91 -4.24 -9.20 18.27
C ALA A 91 -2.93 -9.18 19.10
N ASN A 92 -2.00 -8.34 18.66
CA ASN A 92 -0.70 -8.17 19.26
C ASN A 92 -0.82 -7.29 20.52
N PRO A 93 -0.50 -7.79 21.72
CA PRO A 93 -0.61 -7.02 22.95
C PRO A 93 0.40 -5.85 23.04
N ASN A 94 1.49 -5.90 22.27
CA ASN A 94 2.57 -4.91 22.29
C ASN A 94 2.52 -3.96 21.08
N TRP A 95 1.40 -3.93 20.35
CA TRP A 95 1.29 -3.19 19.09
C TRP A 95 1.66 -1.71 19.24
N GLU A 96 1.34 -1.07 20.37
CA GLU A 96 1.65 0.35 20.60
C GLU A 96 3.15 0.62 20.58
N GLU A 97 3.93 -0.17 21.32
CA GLU A 97 5.39 -0.04 21.41
C GLU A 97 6.05 -0.44 20.08
N GLU A 98 5.65 -1.57 19.51
CA GLU A 98 6.27 -2.13 18.29
C GLU A 98 5.99 -1.28 17.04
N THR A 99 4.88 -0.53 17.05
CA THR A 99 4.46 0.31 15.92
C THR A 99 4.58 1.82 16.17
N ALA A 100 5.17 2.21 17.31
CA ALA A 100 5.44 3.61 17.64
C ALA A 100 6.33 4.27 16.56
N GLY A 101 5.96 5.48 16.14
CA GLY A 101 6.72 6.28 15.17
C GLY A 101 6.71 5.75 13.72
N LYS A 102 6.05 4.62 13.45
CA LYS A 102 6.06 4.00 12.10
C LYS A 102 5.37 4.86 11.05
N GLU A 103 4.35 5.66 11.38
CA GLU A 103 3.71 6.55 10.40
C GLU A 103 4.72 7.54 9.78
N SER A 104 5.51 8.22 10.62
CA SER A 104 6.57 9.14 10.16
C SER A 104 7.68 8.39 9.40
N LEU A 105 8.11 7.25 9.93
CA LEU A 105 9.10 6.38 9.27
C LEU A 105 8.64 5.96 7.88
N LEU A 106 7.38 5.56 7.72
CA LEU A 106 6.81 5.15 6.44
C LEU A 106 6.81 6.30 5.46
N LYS A 107 6.30 7.48 5.85
CA LYS A 107 6.31 8.66 5.00
C LYS A 107 7.73 9.01 4.54
N GLU A 108 8.69 9.05 5.46
CA GLU A 108 10.08 9.37 5.14
C GLU A 108 10.71 8.30 4.24
N LYS A 109 10.73 7.05 4.67
CA LYS A 109 11.50 5.99 4.02
C LYS A 109 10.84 5.45 2.77
N VAL A 110 9.51 5.42 2.65
CA VAL A 110 8.87 4.94 1.41
C VAL A 110 9.08 5.96 0.28
N LEU A 111 8.92 7.25 0.58
CA LEU A 111 9.10 8.34 -0.38
C LEU A 111 10.57 8.64 -0.67
N ASP A 112 11.50 8.29 0.21
CA ASP A 112 12.94 8.44 -0.04
C ASP A 112 13.39 7.58 -1.24
N ARG A 113 13.70 8.26 -2.34
CA ARG A 113 14.17 7.70 -3.60
C ARG A 113 15.69 7.81 -3.81
N SER A 114 16.46 8.25 -2.80
CA SER A 114 17.93 8.36 -2.88
C SER A 114 18.63 7.02 -3.17
N THR A 115 17.96 5.91 -2.84
CA THR A 115 18.41 4.56 -3.14
C THR A 115 17.45 3.88 -4.11
N LYS A 116 18.01 3.30 -5.19
CA LYS A 116 17.26 2.43 -6.10
C LYS A 116 16.84 1.18 -5.34
N ARG A 117 15.57 0.77 -5.53
CA ARG A 117 15.00 -0.41 -4.89
C ARG A 117 14.48 -1.33 -5.97
N ASP A 118 15.05 -2.52 -6.05
CA ASP A 118 14.55 -3.53 -6.97
C ASP A 118 13.23 -4.10 -6.45
N ALA A 119 12.28 -4.22 -7.37
CA ALA A 119 11.02 -4.90 -7.12
C ALA A 119 11.27 -6.42 -7.17
N PRO A 120 10.63 -7.20 -6.30
CA PRO A 120 10.67 -8.66 -6.40
C PRO A 120 10.06 -9.15 -7.71
N ASN A 121 10.54 -10.31 -8.20
CA ASN A 121 10.10 -10.92 -9.45
C ASN A 121 8.57 -11.03 -9.60
N ALA A 122 7.85 -11.34 -8.52
CA ALA A 122 6.40 -11.52 -8.53
C ALA A 122 5.60 -10.24 -8.85
N VAL A 123 6.24 -9.07 -8.78
CA VAL A 123 5.61 -7.77 -9.07
C VAL A 123 6.39 -6.98 -10.11
N LEU A 124 7.30 -7.62 -10.85
CA LEU A 124 7.91 -6.97 -12.01
C LEU A 124 6.84 -6.79 -13.09
N PRO A 125 6.72 -5.60 -13.70
CA PRO A 125 5.85 -5.42 -14.85
C PRO A 125 6.35 -6.30 -16.00
N ALA A 126 5.42 -6.96 -16.71
CA ALA A 126 5.74 -7.70 -17.92
C ALA A 126 6.01 -6.74 -19.09
N GLY A 127 5.44 -5.54 -19.03
CA GLY A 127 5.52 -4.52 -20.07
C GLY A 127 4.53 -4.78 -21.22
N GLY A 128 4.23 -3.72 -21.96
CA GLY A 128 3.33 -3.78 -23.12
C GLY A 128 1.85 -3.92 -22.78
N ILE A 129 1.46 -3.73 -21.52
CA ILE A 129 0.05 -3.66 -21.12
C ILE A 129 -0.64 -2.46 -21.80
N ASP A 130 -1.88 -2.68 -22.24
CA ASP A 130 -2.75 -1.61 -22.72
C ASP A 130 -3.06 -0.59 -21.60
N GLN A 131 -3.01 0.70 -21.94
CA GLN A 131 -3.23 1.81 -21.00
C GLN A 131 -4.60 1.73 -20.31
N THR A 132 -5.67 1.49 -21.08
CA THR A 132 -7.02 1.42 -20.54
C THR A 132 -7.14 0.24 -19.57
N ARG A 133 -6.55 -0.90 -19.91
CA ARG A 133 -6.52 -2.07 -19.03
C ARG A 133 -5.69 -1.82 -17.77
N ALA A 134 -4.49 -1.27 -17.88
CA ALA A 134 -3.62 -1.00 -16.73
C ALA A 134 -4.30 -0.07 -15.71
N LEU A 135 -4.86 1.06 -16.19
CA LEU A 135 -5.55 2.01 -15.34
C LEU A 135 -6.82 1.44 -14.72
N ARG A 136 -7.59 0.63 -15.46
CA ARG A 136 -8.77 -0.05 -14.90
C ARG A 136 -8.39 -0.99 -13.77
N VAL A 137 -7.40 -1.87 -13.97
CA VAL A 137 -6.95 -2.83 -12.95
C VAL A 137 -6.46 -2.11 -11.70
N PHE A 138 -5.63 -1.07 -11.87
CA PHE A 138 -5.19 -0.24 -10.76
C PHE A 138 -6.36 0.39 -10.00
N ARG A 139 -7.33 1.00 -10.70
CA ARG A 139 -8.52 1.61 -10.09
C ARG A 139 -9.37 0.60 -9.32
N GLU A 140 -9.64 -0.57 -9.89
CA GLU A 140 -10.42 -1.63 -9.23
C GLU A 140 -9.76 -2.08 -7.91
N HIS A 141 -8.44 -2.24 -7.88
CA HIS A 141 -7.72 -2.60 -6.66
C HIS A 141 -7.72 -1.46 -5.63
N ARG A 142 -7.57 -0.21 -6.08
CA ARG A 142 -7.67 0.96 -5.23
C ARG A 142 -9.06 1.16 -4.62
N GLU A 143 -10.11 0.93 -5.38
CA GLU A 143 -11.48 1.02 -4.87
C GLU A 143 -11.73 0.01 -3.75
N ASN A 144 -11.14 -1.18 -3.86
CA ASN A 144 -11.24 -2.19 -2.80
C ASN A 144 -10.51 -1.76 -1.52
N SER A 145 -9.27 -1.25 -1.63
CA SER A 145 -8.51 -0.81 -0.46
C SER A 145 -9.13 0.44 0.18
N LEU A 146 -9.63 1.39 -0.63
CA LEU A 146 -10.31 2.58 -0.16
C LEU A 146 -11.64 2.26 0.54
N ARG A 147 -12.49 1.42 -0.07
CA ARG A 147 -13.75 0.97 0.55
C ARG A 147 -13.48 0.30 1.90
N PHE A 148 -12.48 -0.58 1.96
CA PHE A 148 -12.08 -1.20 3.22
C PHE A 148 -11.68 -0.15 4.27
N ALA A 149 -10.85 0.83 3.90
CA ALA A 149 -10.40 1.89 4.80
C ALA A 149 -11.57 2.75 5.34
N LEU A 150 -12.58 3.01 4.51
CA LEU A 150 -13.77 3.79 4.87
C LEU A 150 -14.72 3.01 5.78
N ASP A 151 -15.00 1.74 5.46
CA ASP A 151 -16.11 1.00 6.08
C ASP A 151 -15.70 0.18 7.32
N THR A 152 -14.42 -0.15 7.47
CA THR A 152 -13.98 -1.10 8.49
C THR A 152 -14.11 -0.55 9.92
N VAL A 153 -14.73 -1.34 10.79
CA VAL A 153 -14.81 -1.08 12.25
C VAL A 153 -13.83 -1.94 13.05
N LYS A 154 -12.98 -2.71 12.37
CA LYS A 154 -11.99 -3.60 13.02
C LYS A 154 -10.91 -2.78 13.75
N PRO A 155 -10.33 -3.31 14.84
CA PRO A 155 -9.26 -2.64 15.60
C PRO A 155 -7.92 -2.73 14.85
N LEU A 156 -7.79 -2.04 13.72
CA LEU A 156 -6.66 -2.19 12.79
C LEU A 156 -5.28 -2.03 13.45
N LYS A 157 -5.18 -1.19 14.49
CA LYS A 157 -3.89 -0.92 15.14
C LYS A 157 -3.40 -2.09 16.01
N ALA A 158 -4.31 -2.89 16.56
CA ALA A 158 -3.95 -4.06 17.38
C ALA A 158 -3.48 -5.27 16.56
N HIS A 159 -3.62 -5.25 15.24
CA HIS A 159 -3.29 -6.37 14.37
C HIS A 159 -2.05 -6.02 13.54
N THR A 160 -0.99 -6.79 13.71
CA THR A 160 0.32 -6.50 13.12
C THR A 160 0.77 -7.60 12.16
N ALA A 161 1.55 -7.19 11.17
CA ALA A 161 2.31 -8.10 10.32
C ALA A 161 3.68 -7.49 10.01
N ASP A 162 4.72 -8.33 10.06
CA ASP A 162 6.08 -7.88 9.82
C ASP A 162 6.32 -7.60 8.35
N HIS A 163 6.94 -6.47 8.05
CA HIS A 163 7.41 -6.19 6.72
C HIS A 163 8.70 -6.98 6.45
N ARG A 164 8.76 -7.67 5.31
CA ARG A 164 9.96 -8.38 4.83
C ARG A 164 11.28 -7.58 4.75
N ARG A 165 11.21 -6.24 4.86
CA ARG A 165 12.37 -5.36 4.78
C ARG A 165 12.61 -4.86 6.21
N PRO A 166 13.75 -5.20 6.85
CA PRO A 166 13.97 -4.92 8.26
C PRO A 166 13.83 -3.45 8.65
N VAL A 167 14.11 -2.52 7.72
CA VAL A 167 13.97 -1.07 7.96
C VAL A 167 12.56 -0.67 8.39
N TYR A 168 11.52 -1.37 7.93
CA TYR A 168 10.13 -1.08 8.32
C TYR A 168 9.71 -1.86 9.56
N GLY A 169 10.24 -3.08 9.76
CA GLY A 169 9.92 -3.94 10.90
C GLY A 169 8.42 -4.26 10.99
N THR A 170 7.91 -4.33 12.22
CA THR A 170 6.49 -4.58 12.50
C THR A 170 5.64 -3.37 12.14
N LEU A 171 4.56 -3.62 11.39
CA LEU A 171 3.55 -2.62 11.04
C LEU A 171 2.17 -3.14 11.44
N ASN A 172 1.33 -2.26 11.98
CA ASN A 172 -0.08 -2.59 12.17
C ASN A 172 -0.88 -2.48 10.85
N ALA A 173 -2.10 -3.02 10.83
CA ALA A 173 -2.93 -3.07 9.62
C ALA A 173 -3.28 -1.67 9.09
N TYR A 174 -3.38 -0.66 9.97
CA TYR A 174 -3.55 0.75 9.56
C TYR A 174 -2.31 1.28 8.83
N GLN A 175 -1.12 1.00 9.35
CA GLN A 175 0.15 1.40 8.74
C GLN A 175 0.44 0.68 7.42
N TRP A 176 0.00 -0.57 7.25
CA TRP A 176 0.03 -1.24 5.95
C TRP A 176 -0.84 -0.53 4.90
N LEU A 177 -2.00 0.03 5.28
CA LEU A 177 -2.81 0.84 4.37
C LEU A 177 -2.12 2.16 4.01
N LEU A 178 -1.46 2.82 4.97
CA LEU A 178 -0.61 4.00 4.68
C LEU A 178 0.53 3.65 3.72
N PHE A 179 1.15 2.48 3.88
CA PHE A 179 2.22 2.01 3.00
C PHE A 179 1.76 1.92 1.54
N ILE A 180 0.55 1.40 1.27
CA ILE A 180 -0.02 1.32 -0.10
C ILE A 180 -0.04 2.71 -0.75
N ALA A 181 -0.52 3.71 -0.01
CA ALA A 181 -0.64 5.06 -0.55
C ALA A 181 0.73 5.73 -0.76
N TYR A 182 1.67 5.62 0.19
CA TYR A 182 3.03 6.15 0.01
C TYR A 182 3.79 5.45 -1.11
N HIS A 183 3.61 4.14 -1.26
CA HIS A 183 4.18 3.39 -2.38
C HIS A 183 3.67 3.92 -3.72
N THR A 184 2.37 4.22 -3.80
CA THR A 184 1.77 4.84 -4.98
C THR A 184 2.39 6.19 -5.30
N LEU A 185 2.52 7.07 -4.31
CA LEU A 185 3.14 8.40 -4.49
C LEU A 185 4.61 8.30 -4.94
N ARG A 186 5.35 7.30 -4.46
CA ARG A 186 6.71 7.03 -4.98
C ARG A 186 6.71 6.78 -6.49
N HIS A 187 5.73 6.04 -7.01
CA HIS A 187 5.59 5.76 -8.45
C HIS A 187 5.05 6.94 -9.25
N VAL A 188 4.22 7.81 -8.65
CA VAL A 188 3.86 9.10 -9.28
C VAL A 188 5.12 9.91 -9.61
N GLU A 189 6.07 9.98 -8.69
CA GLU A 189 7.33 10.67 -8.95
C GLU A 189 8.16 9.98 -10.05
N GLN A 190 8.10 8.65 -10.17
CA GLN A 190 8.78 7.93 -11.26
C GLN A 190 8.15 8.22 -12.62
N ILE A 191 6.82 8.33 -12.66
CA ILE A 191 6.09 8.76 -13.86
C ILE A 191 6.46 10.21 -14.22
N ALA A 192 6.55 11.09 -13.22
CA ALA A 192 6.97 12.47 -13.44
C ALA A 192 8.39 12.58 -14.00
N ASP A 193 9.33 11.76 -13.51
CA ASP A 193 10.69 11.72 -14.05
C ASP A 193 10.72 11.24 -15.49
N ALA A 194 9.95 10.19 -15.84
CA ALA A 194 9.86 9.71 -17.21
C ALA A 194 9.37 10.79 -18.18
N LYS A 195 8.42 11.64 -17.75
CA LYS A 195 7.92 12.78 -18.54
C LYS A 195 8.93 13.91 -18.71
N ARG A 196 9.86 14.07 -17.76
CA ARG A 196 10.92 15.09 -17.81
C ARG A 196 12.20 14.60 -18.49
N ALA A 197 12.28 13.31 -18.79
CA ALA A 197 13.47 12.70 -19.36
C ALA A 197 13.72 13.21 -20.80
N PRO A 198 14.99 13.37 -21.20
CA PRO A 198 15.33 13.71 -22.58
C PRO A 198 14.75 12.69 -23.57
N GLY A 199 14.09 13.20 -24.63
CA GLY A 199 13.48 12.37 -25.66
C GLY A 199 12.07 11.85 -25.33
N PHE A 200 11.46 12.26 -24.21
CA PHE A 200 10.05 11.98 -23.96
C PHE A 200 9.19 12.54 -25.12
N PRO A 201 8.29 11.75 -25.73
CA PRO A 201 7.55 12.18 -26.91
C PRO A 201 6.60 13.34 -26.63
N GLU A 202 6.47 14.25 -27.60
CA GLU A 202 5.44 15.30 -27.59
C GLU A 202 4.03 14.70 -27.70
N ALA A 203 3.04 15.44 -27.22
CA ALA A 203 1.63 15.04 -27.22
C ALA A 203 0.99 15.16 -28.61
#